data_AF-A0A353R5V5-F1
#
_entry.id   AF-A0A353R5V5-F1
#
_cell.length_a   1.000
_cell.length_b   1.000
_cell.length_c   1.000
_cell.angle_alpha   90.00
_cell.angle_beta   90.00
_cell.angle_gamma   90.00
#
_symmetry.space_group_name_H-M   'P 1'
#
loop_
_entity.id
_entity.type
_entity.pdbx_description
1 polymer ?
#
loop_
_entity_poly.entity_id
_entity_poly.type
_entity_poly.pdbx_seq_one_letter_code
_entity_poly.pdbx_strand_id
1 'polypeptide(L)' 'MIHLLYSTGIRRAELAGIRIQDLDFYRSILRVRGKGNKERDVPLSRGLVRDLQQFIADRNVNSPWL' A
#
# COMPACT_ATOMS: atom_id res chain seq x y z
N MET A 1 0.68 2.67 8.80
CA MET A 1 -0.62 2.93 8.12
C MET A 1 -0.96 4.42 7.96
N ILE A 2 -0.83 5.29 8.99
CA ILE A 2 -1.16 6.74 8.87
C ILE A 2 -0.35 7.45 7.78
N HIS A 3 0.96 7.16 7.68
CA HIS A 3 1.85 7.73 6.67
C HIS A 3 1.38 7.45 5.23
N LEU A 4 0.81 6.27 4.99
CA LEU A 4 0.23 5.88 3.69
C LEU A 4 -0.96 6.78 3.32
N LEU A 5 -1.93 6.94 4.23
CA LEU A 5 -3.10 7.80 4.01
C LEU A 5 -2.70 9.25 3.72
N TYR A 6 -1.75 9.77 4.50
CA TYR A 6 -1.26 11.13 4.35
C TYR A 6 -0.51 11.35 3.02
N SER A 7 0.39 10.44 2.67
CA SER A 7 1.23 10.58 1.48
C SER A 7 0.50 10.29 0.16
N THR A 8 -0.52 9.42 0.18
CA THR A 8 -1.18 8.93 -1.05
C THR A 8 -2.58 9.49 -1.25
N GLY A 9 -3.20 10.06 -0.21
CA GLY A 9 -4.57 10.59 -0.27
C GLY A 9 -5.65 9.53 -0.54
N ILE A 10 -5.33 8.25 -0.35
CA ILE A 10 -6.30 7.15 -0.56
C ILE A 10 -7.35 7.14 0.54
N ARG A 11 -8.53 6.61 0.23
CA ARG A 11 -9.62 6.52 1.22
C ARG A 11 -9.33 5.42 2.24
N ARG A 12 -9.79 5.58 3.47
CA ARG A 12 -9.67 4.55 4.52
C ARG A 12 -10.21 3.18 4.09
N ALA A 13 -11.33 3.15 3.36
CA ALA A 13 -11.91 1.92 2.83
C ALA A 13 -11.03 1.27 1.75
N GLU A 14 -10.30 2.07 0.97
CA GLU A 14 -9.35 1.57 -0.02
C GLU A 14 -8.12 0.97 0.67
N LEU A 15 -7.59 1.65 1.70
CA LEU A 15 -6.47 1.16 2.52
C LEU A 15 -6.75 -0.24 3.10
N ALA A 16 -7.95 -0.45 3.65
CA ALA A 16 -8.32 -1.73 4.27
C ALA A 16 -8.39 -2.91 3.27
N GLY A 17 -8.49 -2.63 1.97
CA GLY A 17 -8.55 -3.63 0.91
C GLY A 17 -7.21 -3.90 0.21
N ILE A 18 -6.14 -3.21 0.60
CA ILE A 18 -4.81 -3.37 -0.03
C ILE A 18 -4.21 -4.72 0.36
N ARG A 19 -3.67 -5.41 -0.64
CA ARG A 19 -2.89 -6.62 -0.45
C ARG A 19 -1.41 -6.32 -0.64
N ILE A 20 -0.56 -7.15 -0.07
CA ILE A 20 0.90 -7.02 -0.21
C ILE A 20 1.30 -7.10 -1.71
N GLN A 21 0.61 -7.93 -2.48
CA GLN A 21 0.80 -8.05 -3.95
C GLN A 21 0.46 -6.79 -4.74
N ASP A 22 -0.31 -5.85 -4.17
CA ASP A 22 -0.66 -4.59 -4.83
C ASP A 22 0.47 -3.55 -4.69
N LEU A 23 1.50 -3.84 -3.88
CA LEU A 23 2.71 -3.05 -3.74
C LEU A 23 3.79 -3.52 -4.71
N ASP A 24 4.18 -2.66 -5.64
CA ASP A 24 5.33 -2.84 -6.50
C ASP A 24 6.51 -2.03 -5.95
N PHE A 25 7.39 -2.70 -5.20
CA PHE A 25 8.57 -2.08 -4.61
C PHE A 25 9.63 -1.68 -5.64
N TYR A 26 9.69 -2.37 -6.79
CA TYR A 26 10.64 -2.07 -7.86
C TYR A 26 10.28 -0.75 -8.54
N ARG A 27 8.99 -0.55 -8.84
CA ARG A 27 8.48 0.68 -9.44
C ARG A 27 8.12 1.75 -8.41
N SER A 28 8.14 1.42 -7.11
CA SER A 28 7.67 2.27 -6.01
C SER A 28 6.23 2.74 -6.23
N ILE A 29 5.32 1.80 -6.55
CA ILE A 29 3.92 2.07 -6.86
C ILE A 29 3.02 1.20 -5.96
N LEU A 30 1.92 1.79 -5.50
CA LEU A 30 0.80 1.08 -4.90
C LEU A 30 -0.38 1.08 -5.87
N ARG A 31 -0.90 -0.09 -6.20
CA ARG A 31 -2.14 -0.24 -6.95
C ARG A 31 -3.34 -0.17 -6.01
N VAL A 32 -4.28 0.72 -6.29
CA VAL A 32 -5.47 0.95 -5.46
C VAL A 32 -6.73 0.67 -6.26
N ARG A 33 -7.63 -0.13 -5.69
CA ARG A 33 -8.95 -0.42 -6.26
C ARG A 33 -9.99 0.53 -5.68
N GLY A 34 -10.56 1.39 -6.53
CA GLY A 34 -11.61 2.34 -6.19
C GLY A 34 -13.02 1.87 -6.57
N LYS A 35 -13.98 2.79 -6.45
CA LYS A 35 -15.39 2.57 -6.79
C LYS A 35 -15.54 2.16 -8.27
N GLY A 36 -16.37 1.13 -8.51
CA GLY A 36 -16.60 0.61 -9.86
C GLY A 36 -15.46 -0.24 -10.41
N ASN A 37 -14.65 -0.84 -9.53
CA ASN A 37 -13.49 -1.67 -9.87
C ASN A 37 -12.43 -0.94 -10.72
N LYS A 38 -12.38 0.38 -10.62
CA LYS A 38 -11.35 1.19 -11.28
C LYS A 38 -10.05 1.08 -10.49
N GLU A 39 -8.98 0.73 -11.18
CA GLU A 39 -7.64 0.67 -10.60
C GLU A 39 -6.87 1.95 -10.91
N ARG A 40 -6.02 2.38 -9.98
CA ARG A 40 -5.06 3.46 -10.19
C ARG A 40 -3.73 3.12 -9.53
N ASP A 41 -2.66 3.55 -10.18
CA ASP A 41 -1.31 3.45 -9.66
C ASP A 41 -0.98 4.73 -8.90
N VAL A 42 -0.60 4.59 -7.63
CA VAL A 42 -0.20 5.71 -6.77
C VAL A 42 1.30 5.61 -6.49
N PRO A 43 2.11 6.60 -6.89
CA PRO A 43 3.53 6.58 -6.61
C PRO A 43 3.79 6.71 -5.10
N LEU A 44 4.73 5.92 -4.61
CA LEU A 44 5.17 5.91 -3.22
C LEU A 44 6.51 6.62 -3.10
N SER A 45 6.69 7.37 -2.01
CA SER A 45 7.99 7.95 -1.71
C SER A 45 8.98 6.87 -1.29
N ARG A 46 10.27 7.08 -1.54
CA ARG A 46 11.34 6.15 -1.12
C ARG A 46 11.35 5.89 0.40
N GLY A 47 10.94 6.88 1.20
CA GLY A 47 10.78 6.71 2.65
C GLY A 47 9.65 5.75 2.98
N LEU A 48 8.48 5.97 2.38
CA LEU A 48 7.31 5.12 2.58
C LEU A 48 7.56 3.67 2.12
N VAL A 49 8.29 3.47 1.03
CA VAL A 49 8.71 2.13 0.57
C VAL A 49 9.55 1.42 1.63
N ARG A 50 10.53 2.10 2.24
CA ARG A 50 11.35 1.51 3.30
C ARG A 50 10.52 1.18 4.55
N ASP A 51 9.65 2.10 4.96
CA ASP A 51 8.75 1.88 6.10
C ASP A 51 7.85 0.65 5.87
N LEU A 52 7.35 0.48 4.64
CA LEU A 52 6.51 -0.66 4.25
C LEU A 52 7.30 -1.97 4.20
N GLN A 53 8.51 -1.96 3.65
CA GLN A 53 9.38 -3.14 3.62
C GLN A 53 9.73 -3.60 5.03
N GLN A 54 10.09 -2.67 5.93
CA GLN A 54 10.38 -2.99 7.32
C GLN A 54 9.13 -3.53 8.04
N PHE A 55 7.98 -2.88 7.85
CA PHE A 55 6.73 -3.34 8.44
C PHE A 55 6.36 -4.77 8.01
N ILE A 56 6.56 -5.13 6.74
CA ILE A 56 6.29 -6.48 6.22
C ILE A 56 7.32 -7.49 6.77
N ALA A 57 8.59 -7.10 6.88
CA ALA A 57 9.65 -7.96 7.41
C ALA A 57 9.47 -8.28 8.91
N ASP A 58 9.05 -7.29 9.70
CA ASP A 58 8.81 -7.44 11.15
C ASP A 58 7.51 -8.21 11.45
N ARG A 59 6.69 -8.46 10.43
CA ARG A 59 5.37 -9.06 10.59
C ARG A 59 5.45 -10.57 10.79
N ASN A 60 5.01 -11.06 11.94
CA ASN A 60 4.93 -12.50 12.24
C ASN A 60 3.53 -13.11 11.97
N VAL A 61 2.84 -12.64 10.93
CA VAL A 61 1.53 -13.18 10.51
C VAL A 61 1.49 -13.41 9.01
N ASN A 62 1.09 -14.61 8.61
CA ASN A 62 0.90 -15.00 7.21
C ASN A 62 -0.49 -14.56 6.72
N SER A 63 -0.64 -13.26 6.49
CA SER A 63 -1.86 -12.63 5.98
C SER A 63 -1.56 -11.91 4.66
N PRO A 64 -2.41 -12.06 3.62
CA PRO A 64 -2.21 -11.41 2.33
C PRO A 64 -2.49 -9.90 2.37
N TRP A 65 -3.12 -9.42 3.44
CA TRP A 65 -3.54 -8.02 3.63
C TRP A 65 -2.39 -7.18 4.18
N LEU A 66 -2.28 -5.93 3.74
CA LEU A 66 -1.29 -4.99 4.28
C LEU A 66 -1.68 -4.53 5.69
#